data_AF-A0A8J6NCK0-F1
#
_entry.id   AF-A0A8J6NCK0-F1
#
_cell.length_a   1.000
_cell.length_b   1.000
_cell.length_c   1.000
_cell.angle_alpha   90.00
_cell.angle_beta   90.00
_cell.angle_gamma   90.00
#
_symmetry.space_group_name_H-M   'P 1'
#
loop_
_entity.id
_entity.type
_entity.pdbx_description
1 polymer ?
#
loop_
_entity_poly.entity_id
_entity_poly.type
_entity_poly.pdbx_seq_one_letter_code
_entity_poly.pdbx_strand_id
1 'polypeptide(L)'
;WGNLDSEETPAIEGADAESSSWNETDLTLSYDSSCNFADYGVGLIYYAVDGAQDTQEIYFSATIKTLLSPSLTIYRDYDAFPGWYLNAGISHSFELGKDLALDLGANIGYMDADGYNAFHDGLISASMSFPLGKVFTLTPELYYSFALSDEAEDTIQTESFSSDDDSFIYGGISLSMSL
;
A
#
# COMPACT_ATOMS: atom_id res chain seq x y z
N TRP A 1 0.32 11.23 3.85
CA TRP A 1 -0.74 10.98 2.87
C TRP A 1 -2.04 11.55 3.43
N GLY A 2 -3.15 11.57 2.70
CA GLY A 2 -4.44 11.87 3.30
C GLY A 2 -5.58 11.50 2.38
N ASN A 3 -6.74 11.23 2.99
CA ASN A 3 -7.92 10.73 2.31
C ASN A 3 -9.01 11.81 2.23
N LEU A 4 -9.62 11.93 1.06
CA LEU A 4 -10.83 12.71 0.84
C LEU A 4 -11.89 11.77 0.27
N ASP A 5 -12.85 11.39 1.10
CA ASP A 5 -14.03 10.66 0.65
C ASP A 5 -15.02 11.64 0.02
N SER A 6 -15.44 11.38 -1.21
CA SER A 6 -16.41 12.24 -1.91
C SER A 6 -17.86 11.97 -1.52
N GLU A 7 -18.16 10.78 -1.01
CA GLU A 7 -19.51 10.29 -0.70
C GLU A 7 -19.47 9.49 0.61
N GLU A 8 -18.97 10.13 1.68
CA GLU A 8 -18.80 9.47 2.98
C GLU A 8 -20.15 8.99 3.50
N THR A 9 -20.23 7.69 3.83
CA THR A 9 -21.45 7.10 4.38
C THR A 9 -21.71 7.71 5.75
N PRO A 10 -22.84 8.40 5.95
CA PRO A 10 -23.06 9.13 7.19
C PRO A 10 -23.26 8.15 8.36
N ALA A 11 -22.65 8.49 9.50
CA ALA A 11 -22.75 7.71 10.75
C ALA A 11 -24.19 7.57 11.32
N ILE A 12 -25.18 8.22 10.69
CA ILE A 12 -26.60 8.16 11.07
C ILE A 12 -27.42 7.68 9.87
N GLU A 13 -28.15 6.59 10.05
CA GLU A 13 -29.11 6.08 9.07
C GLU A 13 -30.14 7.16 8.68
N GLY A 14 -30.14 7.56 7.40
CA GLY A 14 -31.06 8.57 6.85
C GLY A 14 -30.56 10.01 6.85
N ALA A 15 -29.30 10.27 7.23
CA ALA A 15 -28.61 11.50 6.87
C ALA A 15 -28.16 11.45 5.40
N ASP A 16 -28.16 12.59 4.71
CA ASP A 16 -27.75 12.67 3.30
C ASP A 16 -26.24 12.37 3.18
N ALA A 17 -25.86 11.39 2.35
CA ALA A 17 -24.47 10.98 2.06
C ALA A 17 -23.70 11.98 1.16
N GLU A 18 -24.02 13.27 1.26
CA GLU A 18 -23.76 14.26 0.21
C GLU A 18 -22.61 15.23 0.54
N SER A 19 -21.82 14.98 1.59
CA SER A 19 -20.70 15.85 1.95
C SER A 19 -19.37 15.12 1.82
N SER A 20 -18.52 15.60 0.90
CA SER A 20 -17.13 15.19 0.85
C SER A 20 -16.43 15.50 2.18
N SER A 21 -15.64 14.56 2.69
CA SER A 21 -15.01 14.64 4.00
C SER A 21 -13.55 14.25 3.92
N TRP A 22 -12.69 15.04 4.56
CA TRP A 22 -11.30 14.69 4.74
C TRP A 22 -11.19 13.93 6.06
N ASN A 23 -11.03 12.61 5.98
CA ASN A 23 -11.17 11.72 7.14
C ASN A 23 -9.87 11.04 7.57
N GLU A 24 -8.74 11.30 6.89
CA GLU A 24 -7.45 10.73 7.29
C GLU A 24 -6.28 11.62 6.94
N THR A 25 -5.29 11.70 7.84
CA THR A 25 -4.01 12.37 7.63
C THR A 25 -2.86 11.53 8.17
N ASP A 26 -1.92 11.20 7.28
CA ASP A 26 -0.72 10.44 7.65
C ASP A 26 0.54 11.29 7.54
N LEU A 27 1.37 11.21 8.58
CA LEU A 27 2.70 11.81 8.59
C LEU A 27 3.76 10.72 8.63
N THR A 28 4.62 10.72 7.61
CA THR A 28 5.73 9.78 7.50
C THR A 28 7.07 10.51 7.59
N LEU A 29 7.95 10.02 8.46
CA LEU A 29 9.36 10.38 8.49
C LEU A 29 10.19 9.15 8.14
N SER A 30 11.01 9.23 7.09
CA SER A 30 11.85 8.12 6.66
C SER A 30 13.32 8.52 6.49
N TYR A 31 14.19 7.51 6.57
CA TYR A 31 15.59 7.58 6.15
C TYR A 31 15.87 6.40 5.22
N ASP A 32 16.26 6.73 3.99
CA ASP A 32 16.60 5.76 2.95
C ASP A 32 18.09 5.84 2.62
N SER A 33 18.69 4.68 2.46
CA SER A 33 20.10 4.56 2.11
C SER A 33 20.34 3.33 1.24
N SER A 34 21.58 3.20 0.80
CA SER A 34 21.91 2.29 -0.28
C SER A 34 23.33 1.80 -0.13
N CYS A 35 23.52 0.48 -0.32
CA CYS A 35 24.82 -0.15 -0.40
C CYS A 35 24.96 -0.92 -1.72
N ASN A 36 26.11 -1.58 -1.92
CA ASN A 36 26.42 -2.24 -3.19
C ASN A 36 25.43 -3.35 -3.57
N PHE A 37 24.82 -4.02 -2.59
CA PHE A 37 23.96 -5.17 -2.84
C PHE A 37 22.48 -4.95 -2.45
N ALA A 38 22.15 -3.85 -1.80
CA ALA A 38 20.79 -3.58 -1.34
C ALA A 38 20.49 -2.08 -1.23
N ASP A 39 19.22 -1.74 -1.42
CA ASP A 39 18.60 -0.51 -0.93
C ASP A 39 17.88 -0.82 0.38
N TYR A 40 17.90 0.09 1.34
CA TYR A 40 17.26 -0.12 2.64
C TYR A 40 16.77 1.18 3.26
N GLY A 41 15.71 1.09 4.06
CA GLY A 41 15.10 2.24 4.70
C GLY A 41 14.55 1.91 6.07
N VAL A 42 14.38 2.95 6.89
CA VAL A 42 13.60 2.91 8.12
C VAL A 42 12.64 4.09 8.13
N GLY A 43 11.47 3.92 8.74
CA GLY A 43 10.54 5.02 8.88
C GLY A 43 9.63 4.90 10.07
N LEU A 44 8.97 6.02 10.34
CA LEU A 44 7.96 6.24 11.36
C LEU A 44 6.73 6.80 10.66
N ILE A 45 5.57 6.25 10.95
CA ILE A 45 4.29 6.70 10.44
C ILE A 45 3.39 7.02 11.62
N TYR A 46 2.73 8.16 11.56
CA TYR A 46 1.63 8.54 12.44
C TYR A 46 0.37 8.62 11.59
N TYR A 47 -0.68 7.92 12.04
CA TYR A 47 -1.99 7.87 11.43
C TYR A 47 -2.98 8.65 12.28
N ALA A 48 -3.67 9.60 11.66
CA ALA A 48 -4.81 10.30 12.26
C ALA A 48 -6.04 10.03 11.41
N VAL A 49 -6.90 9.13 11.87
CA VAL A 49 -8.07 8.62 11.14
C VAL A 49 -9.33 8.98 11.93
N ASP A 50 -10.28 9.64 11.27
CA ASP A 50 -11.57 9.96 11.89
C ASP A 50 -12.34 8.67 12.18
N GLY A 51 -12.88 8.55 13.40
CA GLY A 51 -13.63 7.37 13.84
C GLY A 51 -12.79 6.22 14.37
N ALA A 52 -11.47 6.30 14.32
CA ALA A 52 -10.53 5.36 14.96
C ALA A 52 -9.62 6.06 15.98
N GLN A 53 -8.85 5.27 16.72
CA GLN A 53 -7.78 5.82 17.56
C GLN A 53 -6.56 6.12 16.68
N ASP A 54 -5.98 7.31 16.83
CA ASP A 54 -4.69 7.60 16.23
C ASP A 54 -3.64 6.56 16.65
N THR A 55 -2.76 6.19 15.73
CA THR A 55 -1.74 5.16 15.99
C THR A 55 -0.40 5.49 15.36
N GLN A 56 0.63 4.75 15.76
CA GLN A 56 1.99 4.92 15.29
C GLN A 56 2.63 3.59 14.91
N GLU A 57 3.32 3.62 13.77
CA GLU A 57 3.98 2.47 13.19
C GLU A 57 5.45 2.77 12.89
N ILE A 58 6.33 1.82 13.19
CA ILE A 58 7.70 1.83 12.70
C ILE A 58 7.84 0.82 11.56
N TYR A 59 8.67 1.12 10.57
CA TYR A 59 9.01 0.14 9.55
C TYR A 59 10.50 0.09 9.22
N PHE A 60 10.90 -1.07 8.72
CA PHE A 60 12.18 -1.31 8.07
C PHE A 60 11.93 -1.94 6.71
N SER A 61 12.63 -1.46 5.67
CA SER A 61 12.57 -2.02 4.33
C SER A 61 13.97 -2.38 3.83
N ALA A 62 14.05 -3.44 3.01
CA ALA A 62 15.24 -3.78 2.26
C ALA A 62 14.87 -4.40 0.91
N THR A 63 15.59 -4.01 -0.14
CA THR A 63 15.48 -4.55 -1.49
C THR A 63 16.85 -4.98 -1.98
N ILE A 64 17.01 -6.24 -2.35
CA ILE A 64 18.28 -6.77 -2.83
C ILE A 64 18.43 -6.51 -4.33
N LYS A 65 19.57 -5.95 -4.73
CA LYS A 65 19.89 -5.57 -6.11
C LYS A 65 20.31 -6.77 -6.96
N THR A 66 19.39 -7.71 -7.16
CA THR A 66 19.58 -8.90 -7.99
C THR A 66 18.40 -9.09 -8.95
N LEU A 67 18.41 -10.18 -9.72
CA LEU A 67 17.29 -10.55 -10.58
C LEU A 67 16.00 -10.62 -9.76
N LEU A 68 14.94 -9.98 -10.27
CA LEU A 68 13.63 -9.84 -9.62
C LEU A 68 13.61 -8.99 -8.34
N SER A 69 14.68 -8.25 -8.02
CA SER A 69 14.72 -7.25 -6.94
C SER A 69 13.97 -7.67 -5.66
N PRO A 70 14.27 -8.83 -5.06
CA PRO A 70 13.49 -9.33 -3.93
C PRO A 70 13.54 -8.34 -2.77
N SER A 71 12.38 -8.08 -2.18
CA SER A 71 12.19 -7.09 -1.13
C SER A 71 11.52 -7.68 0.11
N LEU A 72 11.77 -7.04 1.24
CA LEU A 72 11.08 -7.28 2.50
C LEU A 72 10.87 -5.95 3.20
N THR A 73 9.63 -5.68 3.59
CA THR A 73 9.28 -4.60 4.52
C THR A 73 8.61 -5.20 5.75
N ILE A 74 9.03 -4.74 6.92
CA ILE A 74 8.50 -5.16 8.21
C ILE A 74 7.96 -3.93 8.90
N TYR A 75 6.70 -4.00 9.30
CA TYR A 75 5.95 -2.96 9.97
C TYR A 75 5.59 -3.42 11.38
N ARG A 76 5.62 -2.48 12.32
CA ARG A 76 5.22 -2.69 13.70
C ARG A 76 4.45 -1.49 14.22
N ASP A 77 3.15 -1.67 14.38
CA ASP A 77 2.33 -0.77 15.19
C ASP A 77 2.63 -1.04 16.68
N TYR A 78 2.89 0.03 17.43
CA TYR A 78 3.24 -0.06 18.84
C TYR A 78 2.33 0.79 19.74
N ASP A 79 1.22 1.31 19.21
CA ASP A 79 0.33 2.22 19.91
C ASP A 79 -1.10 1.65 20.00
N ALA A 80 -2.06 2.18 19.24
CA ALA A 80 -3.48 1.83 19.39
C ALA A 80 -3.84 0.46 18.82
N PHE A 81 -3.09 -0.05 17.83
CA PHE A 81 -3.36 -1.34 17.18
C PHE A 81 -2.12 -2.24 17.13
N PRO A 82 -1.56 -2.69 18.27
CA PRO A 82 -0.27 -3.35 18.28
C PRO A 82 -0.24 -4.65 17.46
N GLY A 83 0.38 -4.62 16.29
CA GLY A 83 0.51 -5.76 15.37
C GLY A 83 1.81 -5.74 14.59
N TRP A 84 2.11 -6.81 13.89
CA TRP A 84 3.19 -6.88 12.91
C TRP A 84 2.58 -7.13 11.54
N TYR A 85 3.11 -6.45 10.53
CA TYR A 85 2.82 -6.75 9.14
C TYR A 85 4.13 -6.92 8.39
N LEU A 86 4.29 -8.05 7.71
CA LEU A 86 5.47 -8.38 6.91
C LEU A 86 5.05 -8.47 5.46
N ASN A 87 5.69 -7.70 4.59
CA ASN A 87 5.44 -7.71 3.16
C ASN A 87 6.70 -8.14 2.41
N ALA A 88 6.67 -9.32 1.79
CA ALA A 88 7.76 -9.84 0.99
C ALA A 88 7.39 -9.77 -0.50
N GLY A 89 8.30 -9.30 -1.34
CA GLY A 89 7.98 -9.04 -2.74
C GLY A 89 9.10 -9.37 -3.71
N ILE A 90 8.74 -9.39 -4.98
CA ILE A 90 9.64 -9.41 -6.13
C ILE A 90 9.15 -8.40 -7.16
N SER A 91 10.07 -7.81 -7.91
CA SER A 91 9.74 -6.88 -8.99
C SER A 91 10.72 -6.94 -10.15
N HIS A 92 10.23 -6.63 -11.34
CA HIS A 92 11.08 -6.53 -12.54
C HIS A 92 10.59 -5.44 -13.47
N SER A 93 11.54 -4.65 -13.97
CA SER A 93 11.31 -3.60 -14.96
C SER A 93 11.72 -4.08 -16.34
N PHE A 94 10.77 -4.12 -17.27
CA PHE A 94 11.02 -4.42 -18.68
C PHE A 94 11.11 -3.13 -19.47
N GLU A 95 12.29 -2.86 -20.05
CA GLU A 95 12.45 -1.74 -20.99
C GLU A 95 11.71 -2.05 -22.30
N LEU A 96 10.64 -1.32 -22.57
CA LEU A 96 9.82 -1.48 -23.78
C LEU A 96 10.24 -0.54 -24.91
N GLY A 97 11.14 0.39 -24.63
CA GLY A 97 11.64 1.36 -25.59
C GLY A 97 12.41 2.48 -24.90
N LYS A 98 12.71 3.53 -25.66
CA LYS A 98 13.37 4.70 -25.10
C LYS A 98 12.42 5.41 -24.14
N ASP A 99 12.84 5.53 -22.89
CA ASP A 99 12.13 6.20 -21.80
C ASP A 99 10.76 5.56 -21.46
N LEU A 100 10.56 4.28 -21.79
CA LEU A 100 9.34 3.51 -21.45
C LEU A 100 9.72 2.20 -20.75
N ALA A 101 9.23 2.03 -19.53
CA ALA A 101 9.41 0.81 -18.74
C ALA A 101 8.04 0.27 -18.31
N LEU A 102 7.87 -1.05 -18.43
CA LEU A 102 6.78 -1.79 -17.79
C LEU A 102 7.34 -2.42 -16.52
N ASP A 103 6.81 -1.98 -15.39
CA ASP A 103 7.19 -2.48 -14.08
C ASP A 103 6.14 -3.50 -13.63
N LEU A 104 6.58 -4.72 -13.32
CA LEU A 104 5.74 -5.79 -12.78
C LEU A 104 6.20 -6.14 -11.37
N GLY A 105 5.24 -6.35 -10.46
CA GLY A 105 5.50 -6.74 -9.09
C GLY A 105 4.56 -7.84 -8.59
N ALA A 106 5.03 -8.58 -7.60
CA ALA A 106 4.23 -9.53 -6.84
C ALA A 106 4.67 -9.55 -5.39
N ASN A 107 3.72 -9.49 -4.46
CA ASN A 107 3.96 -9.43 -3.03
C ASN A 107 3.06 -10.40 -2.27
N ILE A 108 3.53 -10.82 -1.10
CA ILE A 108 2.74 -11.54 -0.10
C ILE A 108 2.87 -10.83 1.25
N GLY A 109 1.76 -10.73 1.96
CA GLY A 109 1.61 -10.15 3.28
C GLY A 109 1.38 -11.23 4.33
N TYR A 110 2.03 -11.07 5.49
CA TYR A 110 1.76 -11.84 6.69
C TYR A 110 1.48 -10.88 7.84
N MET A 111 0.38 -11.11 8.56
CA MET A 111 -0.07 -10.26 9.65
C MET A 111 -0.16 -11.06 10.96
N ASP A 112 0.33 -10.47 12.04
CA ASP A 112 0.28 -10.99 13.40
C ASP A 112 -0.18 -9.88 14.35
N ALA A 113 -1.43 -9.94 14.77
CA ALA A 113 -2.11 -8.95 15.61
C ALA A 113 -3.00 -9.65 16.65
N ASP A 114 -3.66 -8.87 17.52
CA ASP A 114 -4.48 -9.45 18.58
C ASP A 114 -5.61 -10.33 18.00
N GLY A 115 -5.52 -11.64 18.26
CA GLY A 115 -6.50 -12.61 17.77
C GLY A 115 -6.40 -12.96 16.27
N TYR A 116 -5.40 -12.46 15.54
CA TYR A 116 -5.21 -12.73 14.11
C TYR A 116 -3.76 -13.11 13.79
N ASN A 117 -3.53 -14.23 13.09
CA ASN A 117 -2.18 -14.65 12.73
C ASN A 117 -2.15 -15.50 11.44
N ALA A 118 -1.98 -14.85 10.29
CA ALA A 118 -2.07 -15.54 9.01
C ALA A 118 -1.33 -14.84 7.86
N PHE A 119 -1.10 -15.60 6.78
CA PHE A 119 -0.83 -15.00 5.47
C PHE A 119 -2.09 -14.25 5.04
N HIS A 120 -1.99 -12.93 5.01
CA HIS A 120 -3.13 -12.03 4.88
C HIS A 120 -3.46 -11.83 3.40
N ASP A 121 -2.59 -11.15 2.67
CA ASP A 121 -2.90 -10.70 1.31
C ASP A 121 -1.79 -11.05 0.31
N GLY A 122 -2.18 -11.29 -0.93
CA GLY A 122 -1.31 -11.31 -2.10
C GLY A 122 -1.61 -10.10 -2.97
N LEU A 123 -0.59 -9.55 -3.61
CA LEU A 123 -0.73 -8.43 -4.53
C LEU A 123 0.05 -8.69 -5.81
N ILE A 124 -0.60 -8.55 -6.97
CA ILE A 124 0.07 -8.44 -8.26
C ILE A 124 -0.07 -7.01 -8.76
N SER A 125 1.03 -6.43 -9.24
CA SER A 125 1.05 -5.05 -9.73
C SER A 125 1.65 -4.95 -11.13
N ALA A 126 1.11 -4.00 -11.90
CA ALA A 126 1.67 -3.57 -13.16
C ALA A 126 1.58 -2.05 -13.26
N SER A 127 2.68 -1.40 -13.62
CA SER A 127 2.70 0.04 -13.88
C SER A 127 3.57 0.37 -15.08
N MET A 128 3.36 1.54 -15.66
CA MET A 128 4.13 1.97 -16.83
C MET A 128 4.45 3.44 -16.74
N SER A 129 5.73 3.80 -16.76
CA SER A 129 6.17 5.19 -16.65
C SER A 129 6.23 5.87 -18.02
N PHE A 130 5.42 6.92 -18.21
CA PHE A 130 5.37 7.74 -19.42
C PHE A 130 5.95 9.14 -19.15
N PRO A 131 7.13 9.48 -19.70
CA PRO A 131 7.66 10.83 -19.59
C PRO A 131 6.80 11.81 -20.39
N LEU A 132 6.29 12.84 -19.70
CA LEU A 132 5.56 13.96 -20.27
C LEU A 132 6.49 15.17 -20.40
N GLY A 133 7.27 15.19 -21.47
CA GLY A 133 8.29 16.21 -21.68
C GLY A 133 9.55 15.93 -20.85
N LYS A 134 10.10 16.96 -20.19
CA LYS A 134 11.37 16.85 -19.44
C LYS A 134 11.21 16.81 -17.92
N VAL A 135 10.03 17.11 -17.42
CA VAL A 135 9.81 17.48 -16.01
C VAL A 135 8.77 16.58 -15.36
N PHE A 136 7.77 16.15 -16.13
CA PHE A 136 6.67 15.36 -15.62
C PHE A 136 6.77 13.91 -16.08
N THR A 137 6.32 12.99 -15.24
CA THR A 137 6.11 11.58 -15.59
C THR A 137 4.71 11.19 -15.16
N LEU A 138 3.96 10.58 -16.08
CA LEU A 138 2.65 10.00 -15.83
C LEU A 138 2.78 8.49 -15.71
N THR A 139 2.26 7.91 -14.64
CA THR A 139 2.38 6.47 -14.38
C THR A 139 0.98 5.91 -14.11
N PRO A 140 0.29 5.32 -15.10
CA PRO A 140 -0.84 4.45 -14.83
C PRO A 140 -0.39 3.18 -14.11
N GLU A 141 -1.25 2.71 -13.21
CA GLU A 141 -0.99 1.61 -12.30
C GLU A 141 -2.24 0.72 -12.19
N LEU A 142 -2.04 -0.59 -12.18
CA LEU A 142 -3.06 -1.61 -12.00
C LEU A 142 -2.61 -2.61 -10.94
N TYR A 143 -3.54 -2.99 -10.08
CA TYR A 143 -3.32 -3.87 -8.94
C TYR A 143 -4.41 -4.94 -8.90
N TYR A 144 -4.01 -6.15 -8.53
CA TYR A 144 -4.92 -7.23 -8.16
C TYR A 144 -4.52 -7.76 -6.78
N SER A 145 -5.38 -7.58 -5.79
CA SER A 145 -5.21 -8.10 -4.44
C SER A 145 -6.14 -9.27 -4.16
N PHE A 146 -5.74 -10.20 -3.29
CA PHE A 146 -6.51 -11.38 -2.93
C PHE A 146 -6.08 -11.95 -1.57
N ALA A 147 -6.99 -12.60 -0.85
CA ALA A 147 -6.69 -13.31 0.38
C ALA A 147 -5.75 -14.50 0.15
N LEU A 148 -4.81 -14.74 1.08
CA LEU A 148 -3.87 -15.88 1.02
C LEU A 148 -4.23 -17.05 1.94
N SER A 149 -5.26 -16.90 2.78
CA SER A 149 -5.71 -17.92 3.72
C SER A 149 -7.20 -17.78 4.03
N ASP A 150 -7.83 -18.85 4.51
CA ASP A 150 -9.25 -18.85 4.91
C ASP A 150 -9.56 -17.77 5.96
N GLU A 151 -8.66 -17.56 6.93
CA GLU A 151 -8.80 -16.51 7.96
C GLU A 151 -8.71 -15.11 7.35
N ALA A 152 -7.86 -14.94 6.34
CA ALA A 152 -7.77 -13.69 5.60
C ALA A 152 -8.98 -13.46 4.69
N GLU A 153 -9.54 -14.52 4.09
CA GLU A 153 -10.77 -14.44 3.31
C GLU A 153 -11.91 -13.92 4.18
N ASP A 154 -12.15 -14.54 5.33
CA ASP A 154 -13.18 -14.11 6.29
C ASP A 154 -12.97 -12.65 6.74
N THR A 155 -11.72 -12.28 7.03
CA THR A 155 -11.37 -10.93 7.51
C THR A 155 -11.54 -9.87 6.42
N ILE A 156 -11.00 -10.11 5.23
CA ILE A 156 -11.06 -9.17 4.10
C ILE A 156 -12.51 -9.04 3.59
N GLN A 157 -13.27 -10.14 3.52
CA GLN A 157 -14.69 -10.07 3.18
C GLN A 157 -15.43 -9.20 4.17
N THR A 158 -15.25 -9.43 5.48
CA THR A 158 -15.97 -8.68 6.52
C THR A 158 -15.70 -7.17 6.44
N GLU A 159 -14.44 -6.78 6.20
CA GLU A 159 -14.03 -5.38 6.14
C GLU A 159 -14.24 -4.73 4.76
N SER A 160 -14.62 -5.50 3.74
CA SER A 160 -14.88 -4.98 2.40
C SER A 160 -16.18 -4.16 2.34
N PHE A 161 -16.24 -3.21 1.41
CA PHE A 161 -17.41 -2.34 1.23
C PHE A 161 -18.72 -3.10 0.95
N SER A 162 -18.64 -4.19 0.17
CA SER A 162 -19.77 -5.07 -0.15
C SER A 162 -20.03 -6.14 0.91
N SER A 163 -19.08 -6.32 1.83
CA SER A 163 -19.00 -7.43 2.78
C SER A 163 -19.10 -8.84 2.14
N ASP A 164 -18.66 -8.98 0.88
CA ASP A 164 -18.84 -10.21 0.07
C ASP A 164 -17.61 -10.56 -0.79
N ASP A 165 -16.62 -9.66 -0.89
CA ASP A 165 -15.46 -9.83 -1.77
C ASP A 165 -14.16 -9.94 -0.95
N ASP A 166 -13.29 -10.89 -1.31
CA ASP A 166 -11.96 -11.11 -0.72
C ASP A 166 -10.80 -10.76 -1.67
N SER A 167 -11.15 -10.31 -2.88
CA SER A 167 -10.21 -9.98 -3.94
C SER A 167 -10.68 -8.80 -4.78
N PHE A 168 -9.74 -7.95 -5.18
CA PHE A 168 -10.05 -6.67 -5.78
C PHE A 168 -9.14 -6.36 -6.95
N ILE A 169 -9.69 -5.74 -7.98
CA ILE A 169 -8.92 -5.07 -9.03
C ILE A 169 -9.12 -3.57 -8.87
N TYR A 170 -8.01 -2.86 -8.72
CA TYR A 170 -8.02 -1.40 -8.58
C TYR A 170 -6.78 -0.82 -9.25
N GLY A 171 -6.77 0.49 -9.42
CA GLY A 171 -5.71 1.16 -10.16
C GLY A 171 -5.82 2.66 -10.04
N GLY A 172 -4.85 3.34 -10.63
CA GLY A 172 -4.75 4.78 -10.54
C GLY A 172 -3.80 5.36 -11.57
N ILE A 173 -3.62 6.67 -11.48
CA ILE A 173 -2.66 7.41 -12.29
C ILE A 173 -1.87 8.30 -11.33
N SER A 174 -0.56 8.10 -11.31
CA SER A 174 0.38 8.96 -10.61
C SER A 174 0.98 10.00 -11.56
N LEU A 175 1.13 11.23 -11.08
CA LEU A 175 1.85 12.30 -11.78
C LEU A 175 3.00 12.77 -10.89
N SER A 176 4.22 12.54 -11.34
CA SER A 176 5.43 12.97 -10.62
C SER A 176 6.16 14.09 -11.36
N MET A 177 6.89 14.90 -10.59
CA MET A 177 7.68 16.03 -11.08
C MET A 177 9.10 15.94 -10.53
N SER A 178 10.10 16.05 -11.42
CA SER A 178 11.51 16.18 -11.04
C SER A 178 12.12 17.41 -11.70
N LEU A 179 12.86 18.21 -10.92
CA LEU A 179 13.53 19.45 -11.34
C LEU A 179 15.03 19.25 -11.61
#